data_AF-A0A3D5YKV2-F1
#
_entry.id   AF-A0A3D5YKV2-F1
#
_cell.length_a   1.000
_cell.length_b   1.000
_cell.length_c   1.000
_cell.angle_alpha   90.00
_cell.angle_beta   90.00
_cell.angle_gamma   90.00
#
_symmetry.space_group_name_H-M   'P 1'
#
loop_
_entity.id
_entity.type
_entity.pdbx_description
1 polymer ?
#
loop_
_entity_poly.entity_id
_entity_poly.type
_entity_poly.pdbx_seq_one_letter_code
_entity_poly.pdbx_strand_id
1 'polypeptide(L)'
;MRGVVVKSTGSWYQVREIDSGLLVNCRIKGKFRITGIKSTNPLAVGDVVLFELEDGYEQQGIVNGIEDRRNYIVRKSVNLSKRIQIIASNMDQALLVTTLAQPATSTGFMDRFLT
;
A
#
# COMPACT_ATOMS: atom_id res chain seq x y z
N MET A 1 -12.08 -4.30 -13.47
CA MET A 1 -11.22 -3.14 -13.79
C MET A 1 -9.88 -3.29 -13.09
N ARG A 2 -8.84 -2.59 -13.57
CA ARG A 2 -7.48 -2.61 -12.99
C ARG A 2 -7.13 -1.21 -12.47
N GLY A 3 -6.49 -1.14 -11.32
CA GLY A 3 -6.16 0.15 -10.72
C GLY A 3 -5.01 0.09 -9.73
N VAL A 4 -4.46 1.25 -9.40
CA VAL A 4 -3.39 1.41 -8.42
C VAL A 4 -3.95 2.03 -7.15
N VAL A 5 -3.68 1.42 -6.00
CA VAL A 5 -4.04 2.00 -4.70
C VAL A 5 -3.19 3.25 -4.46
N VAL A 6 -3.82 4.43 -4.38
CA VAL A 6 -3.13 5.70 -4.13
C VAL A 6 -3.29 6.20 -2.70
N LYS A 7 -4.32 5.72 -1.98
CA LYS A 7 -4.59 6.09 -0.59
C LYS A 7 -5.20 4.92 0.17
N SER A 8 -4.84 4.75 1.44
CA SER A 8 -5.46 3.79 2.36
C SER A 8 -5.90 4.53 3.63
N THR A 9 -7.18 4.46 3.96
CA THR A 9 -7.77 5.08 5.16
C THR A 9 -8.69 4.08 5.85
N GLY A 10 -8.18 3.35 6.85
CA GLY A 10 -8.95 2.34 7.57
C GLY A 10 -9.40 1.21 6.66
N SER A 11 -10.72 1.06 6.47
CA SER A 11 -11.34 0.04 5.61
C SER A 11 -11.50 0.46 4.14
N TRP A 12 -11.17 1.72 3.82
CA TRP A 12 -11.36 2.30 2.50
C TRP A 12 -10.02 2.57 1.81
N TYR A 13 -10.02 2.38 0.49
CA TYR A 13 -8.87 2.55 -0.38
C TYR A 13 -9.29 3.41 -1.56
N GLN A 14 -8.49 4.40 -1.91
CA GLN A 14 -8.69 5.14 -3.14
C GLN A 14 -7.86 4.45 -4.23
N VAL A 15 -8.53 3.99 -5.27
CA VAL A 15 -7.92 3.29 -6.40
C VAL A 15 -7.99 4.19 -7.61
N ARG A 16 -6.84 4.47 -8.23
CA ARG A 16 -6.77 5.13 -9.51
C ARG A 16 -6.81 4.08 -10.61
N GLU A 17 -7.87 4.09 -11.39
CA GLU A 17 -8.01 3.21 -12.55
C GLU A 17 -6.91 3.51 -13.58
N ILE A 18 -6.33 2.48 -14.20
CA ILE A 18 -5.10 2.61 -15.00
C ILE A 18 -5.35 3.35 -16.32
N ASP A 19 -6.46 3.07 -17.00
CA ASP A 19 -6.69 3.55 -18.37
C ASP A 19 -7.32 4.96 -18.41
N SER A 20 -8.27 5.22 -17.51
CA SER A 20 -9.05 6.45 -17.39
C SER A 20 -8.48 7.44 -16.38
N GLY A 21 -7.63 6.99 -15.45
CA GLY A 21 -7.13 7.82 -14.35
C GLY A 21 -8.18 8.19 -13.29
N LEU A 22 -9.41 7.67 -13.40
CA LEU A 22 -10.49 7.96 -12.46
C LEU A 22 -10.17 7.41 -11.06
N LEU A 23 -10.53 8.18 -10.03
CA LEU A 23 -10.39 7.78 -8.64
C LEU A 23 -11.70 7.15 -8.15
N VAL A 24 -11.60 5.90 -7.67
CA VAL A 24 -12.73 5.13 -7.15
C VAL A 24 -12.46 4.79 -5.69
N ASN A 25 -13.45 4.95 -4.82
CA ASN A 25 -13.36 4.55 -3.43
C ASN A 25 -13.71 3.07 -3.30
N CYS A 26 -12.71 2.23 -3.07
CA CYS A 26 -12.86 0.80 -2.98
C CYS A 26 -12.77 0.29 -1.54
N ARG A 27 -13.46 -0.83 -1.29
CA ARG A 27 -13.32 -1.62 -0.07
C ARG A 27 -12.94 -3.06 -0.42
N ILE A 28 -12.42 -3.80 0.54
CA ILE A 28 -12.04 -5.20 0.34
C ILE A 28 -13.25 -6.09 0.62
N LYS A 29 -13.50 -7.07 -0.26
CA LYS A 29 -14.51 -8.10 -0.01
C LYS A 29 -14.15 -8.90 1.24
N GLY A 30 -15.06 -9.02 2.22
CA GLY A 30 -14.76 -9.56 3.55
C GLY A 30 -14.06 -10.93 3.62
N LYS A 31 -14.13 -11.76 2.56
CA LYS A 31 -13.40 -13.04 2.45
C LYS A 31 -11.91 -12.91 2.10
N PHE A 32 -11.43 -11.74 1.67
CA PHE A 32 -10.00 -11.50 1.37
C PHE A 32 -9.11 -11.40 2.61
N ARG A 33 -9.68 -11.57 3.81
CA ARG A 33 -8.96 -11.61 5.09
C ARG A 33 -8.31 -12.97 5.42
N ILE A 34 -8.45 -14.01 4.59
CA ILE A 34 -8.28 -15.40 5.05
C ILE A 34 -7.14 -16.18 4.34
N THR A 35 -6.55 -15.69 3.26
CA THR A 35 -5.45 -16.41 2.58
C THR A 35 -4.06 -16.02 3.08
N GLY A 36 -3.69 -16.50 4.28
CA GLY A 36 -2.28 -16.58 4.72
C GLY A 36 -1.54 -15.29 5.08
N ILE A 37 -2.17 -14.12 4.93
CA ILE A 37 -1.54 -12.82 5.22
C ILE A 37 -1.59 -12.55 6.74
N LYS A 38 -0.44 -12.66 7.41
CA LYS A 38 -0.25 -12.29 8.84
C LYS A 38 -0.22 -10.77 9.08
N SER A 39 -0.85 -9.98 8.21
CA SER A 39 -0.84 -8.52 8.25
C SER A 39 -2.23 -7.96 8.55
N THR A 40 -2.31 -6.89 9.33
CA THR A 40 -3.57 -6.23 9.73
C THR A 40 -4.20 -5.41 8.59
N ASN A 41 -3.41 -5.07 7.56
CA ASN A 41 -3.86 -4.39 6.34
C ASN A 41 -3.36 -5.17 5.12
N PRO A 42 -4.23 -5.87 4.38
CA PRO A 42 -3.79 -6.71 3.24
C PRO A 42 -3.41 -5.90 2.00
N LEU A 43 -3.90 -4.66 1.87
CA LEU A 43 -3.59 -3.73 0.79
C LEU A 43 -2.64 -2.62 1.26
N ALA A 44 -1.68 -2.28 0.42
CA ALA A 44 -0.76 -1.17 0.59
C ALA A 44 -0.89 -0.17 -0.56
N VAL A 45 -0.45 1.07 -0.32
CA VAL A 45 -0.32 2.07 -1.40
C VAL A 45 0.71 1.58 -2.42
N GLY A 46 0.37 1.69 -3.71
CA GLY A 46 1.16 1.16 -4.82
C GLY A 46 0.75 -0.24 -5.27
N ASP A 47 -0.16 -0.93 -4.56
CA ASP A 47 -0.69 -2.21 -5.02
C ASP A 47 -1.50 -2.02 -6.31
N VAL A 48 -1.25 -2.90 -7.28
CA VAL A 48 -2.11 -3.05 -8.45
C VAL A 48 -3.22 -4.02 -8.09
N VAL A 49 -4.47 -3.60 -8.26
CA VAL A 49 -5.65 -4.33 -7.80
C VAL A 49 -6.66 -4.54 -8.91
N LEU A 50 -7.36 -5.66 -8.81
CA LEU A 50 -8.56 -5.95 -9.60
C LEU A 50 -9.78 -5.52 -8.79
N PHE A 51 -10.61 -4.64 -9.33
CA PHE A 51 -11.81 -4.16 -8.67
C PHE A 51 -13.01 -4.05 -9.62
N GLU A 52 -14.20 -4.08 -9.05
CA GLU A 52 -15.48 -3.91 -9.73
C GLU A 52 -16.26 -2.75 -9.07
N LEU A 53 -17.03 -2.01 -9.85
CA LEU A 53 -17.92 -0.96 -9.32
C LEU A 53 -19.11 -1.60 -8.60
N GLU A 54 -19.59 -0.94 -7.55
CA GLU A 54 -20.84 -1.35 -6.90
C GLU A 54 -22.05 -0.79 -7.66
N ASP A 55 -23.04 -1.64 -7.89
CA ASP A 55 -24.31 -1.25 -8.52
C ASP A 55 -24.99 -0.13 -7.71
N GLY A 56 -25.31 0.98 -8.39
CA GLY A 56 -26.02 2.12 -7.79
C GLY A 56 -25.12 3.18 -7.12
N TYR A 57 -23.80 3.02 -7.11
CA TYR A 57 -22.86 4.03 -6.60
C TYR A 57 -21.78 4.35 -7.63
N GLU A 58 -21.84 5.55 -8.23
CA GLU A 58 -20.93 5.96 -9.33
C GLU A 58 -19.43 5.98 -8.97
N GLN A 59 -19.06 5.94 -7.68
CA GLN A 59 -17.67 6.06 -7.23
C GLN A 59 -17.29 5.07 -6.11
N GLN A 60 -18.05 3.99 -5.94
CA GLN A 60 -17.72 2.93 -4.99
C GLN A 60 -17.39 1.63 -5.71
N GLY A 61 -16.45 0.86 -5.16
CA GLY A 61 -16.10 -0.44 -5.72
C GLY A 61 -15.60 -1.44 -4.70
N ILE A 62 -15.46 -2.68 -5.15
CA ILE A 62 -14.96 -3.79 -4.34
C ILE A 62 -13.68 -4.32 -4.98
N VAL A 63 -12.61 -4.37 -4.20
CA VAL A 63 -11.38 -5.06 -4.58
C VAL A 63 -11.58 -6.57 -4.44
N ASN A 64 -11.37 -7.26 -5.56
CA ASN A 64 -11.52 -8.70 -5.71
C ASN A 64 -10.16 -9.42 -5.89
N GLY A 65 -9.07 -8.69 -6.10
CA GLY A 65 -7.74 -9.27 -6.30
C GLY A 65 -6.61 -8.26 -6.13
N ILE A 66 -5.42 -8.77 -5.82
CA ILE A 66 -4.16 -8.01 -5.77
C ILE A 66 -3.20 -8.73 -6.72
N GLU A 67 -2.57 -7.99 -7.63
CA GLU A 67 -1.52 -8.53 -8.50
C GLU A 67 -0.20 -8.69 -7.72
N ASP A 68 0.71 -9.50 -8.26
CA ASP A 68 2.02 -9.74 -7.63
C ASP A 68 2.84 -8.44 -7.50
N ARG A 69 3.45 -8.25 -6.34
CA ARG A 69 4.26 -7.07 -6.04
C ARG A 69 5.67 -7.23 -6.60
N ARG A 70 6.15 -6.25 -7.36
CA ARG A 70 7.56 -6.17 -7.83
C ARG A 70 8.53 -5.95 -6.67
N ASN A 71 8.13 -5.12 -5.71
CA ASN A 71 8.87 -4.82 -4.49
C ASN A 71 7.90 -4.28 -3.41
N TYR A 72 8.36 -4.20 -2.16
CA TYR A 72 7.57 -3.67 -1.06
C TYR A 72 8.44 -3.21 0.11
N ILE A 73 7.97 -2.22 0.87
CA ILE A 73 8.58 -1.81 2.15
C ILE A 73 7.76 -2.36 3.31
N VAL A 74 8.44 -2.96 4.28
CA VAL A 74 7.83 -3.50 5.50
C VAL A 74 8.19 -2.69 6.73
N ARG A 75 7.21 -2.54 7.62
CA ARG A 75 7.41 -2.10 9.00
C ARG A 75 7.26 -3.31 9.93
N LYS A 76 8.32 -3.62 10.67
CA LYS A 76 8.32 -4.65 11.71
C LYS A 76 8.01 -4.01 13.06
N SER A 77 7.04 -4.55 13.80
CA SER A 77 6.81 -4.12 15.19
C SER A 77 7.97 -4.58 16.07
N VAL A 78 8.45 -3.67 16.93
CA VAL A 78 9.51 -3.95 17.92
C VAL A 78 8.98 -4.77 19.11
N ASN A 79 7.69 -4.68 19.42
CA ASN A 79 7.07 -5.34 20.57
C ASN A 79 6.23 -6.56 20.15
N LEU A 80 6.76 -7.76 20.46
CA LEU A 80 6.18 -9.12 20.55
C LEU A 80 5.20 -9.67 19.49
N SER A 81 4.58 -8.86 18.64
CA SER A 81 3.77 -9.36 17.53
C SER A 81 4.67 -9.50 16.31
N LYS A 82 4.90 -10.73 15.84
CA LYS A 82 5.59 -11.05 14.57
C LYS A 82 4.81 -10.57 13.34
N ARG A 83 4.06 -9.47 13.45
CA ARG A 83 3.24 -8.90 12.38
C ARG A 83 4.11 -7.97 11.56
N ILE A 84 4.23 -8.33 10.30
CA ILE A 84 4.88 -7.54 9.26
C ILE A 84 3.77 -6.73 8.60
N GLN A 85 3.90 -5.40 8.59
CA GLN A 85 2.99 -4.52 7.87
C GLN A 85 3.68 -4.04 6.60
N ILE A 86 3.04 -4.24 5.45
CA ILE A 86 3.50 -3.62 4.20
C ILE A 86 2.94 -2.20 4.18
N ILE A 87 3.82 -1.21 4.00
CA ILE A 87 3.44 0.22 4.01
C ILE A 87 3.37 0.81 2.60
N ALA A 88 4.14 0.28 1.66
CA ALA A 88 4.14 0.67 0.25
C ALA A 88 4.64 -0.49 -0.63
N SER A 89 4.23 -0.52 -1.90
CA SER A 89 4.62 -1.53 -2.88
C SER A 89 4.85 -0.93 -4.28
N ASN A 90 5.52 -1.70 -5.14
CA ASN A 90 5.72 -1.38 -6.57
C ASN A 90 6.38 -0.02 -6.85
N MET A 91 7.29 0.42 -5.97
CA MET A 91 7.97 1.71 -6.10
C MET A 91 9.12 1.61 -7.09
N ASP A 92 9.28 2.62 -7.94
CA ASP A 92 10.40 2.69 -8.89
C ASP A 92 11.59 3.50 -8.34
N GLN A 93 11.37 4.34 -7.32
CA GLN A 93 12.40 5.19 -6.73
C GLN A 93 12.18 5.36 -5.23
N ALA A 94 13.28 5.41 -4.48
CA ALA A 94 13.30 5.81 -3.08
C ALA A 94 14.13 7.09 -2.93
N LEU A 95 13.59 8.08 -2.22
CA LEU A 95 14.24 9.36 -1.97
C LEU A 95 14.55 9.50 -0.49
N LEU A 96 15.82 9.68 -0.15
CA LEU A 96 16.26 9.95 1.21
C LEU A 96 16.42 11.45 1.40
N VAL A 97 15.59 12.04 2.25
CA VAL A 97 15.69 13.45 2.64
C VAL A 97 16.42 13.53 3.98
N THR A 98 17.52 14.26 4.01
CA THR A 98 18.35 14.43 5.22
C THR A 98 18.61 15.91 5.48
N THR A 99 18.99 16.21 6.72
CA THR A 99 19.30 17.55 7.19
C THR A 99 20.73 17.62 7.70
N LEU A 100 21.42 18.72 7.39
CA LEU A 100 22.83 18.91 7.77
C LEU A 100 23.00 19.18 9.27
N ALA A 101 22.09 19.97 9.89
CA ALA A 101 22.31 20.49 11.24
C ALA A 101 21.11 20.41 12.19
N GLN A 102 19.90 20.76 11.76
CA GLN A 102 18.73 20.86 12.66
C GLN A 102 17.56 19.99 12.20
N PRO A 103 17.51 18.70 12.61
CA PRO A 103 18.55 17.94 13.31
C PRO A 103 19.68 17.48 12.36
N ALA A 104 20.87 17.15 12.85
CA ALA A 104 21.91 16.57 12.01
C ALA A 104 21.58 15.09 11.73
N THR A 105 21.65 14.67 10.47
CA THR A 105 21.43 13.27 10.07
C THR A 105 22.77 12.52 10.02
N SER A 106 22.87 11.37 10.69
CA SER A 106 24.10 10.58 10.70
C SER A 106 24.33 9.84 9.37
N THR A 107 25.58 9.70 8.96
CA THR A 107 25.96 8.91 7.78
C THR A 107 25.55 7.44 7.91
N GLY A 108 25.68 6.85 9.11
CA GLY A 108 25.21 5.48 9.36
C GLY A 108 23.69 5.31 9.27
N PHE A 109 22.89 6.37 9.29
CA PHE A 109 21.46 6.28 8.91
C PHE A 109 21.30 6.20 7.40
N MET A 110 22.09 6.96 6.64
CA MET A 110 22.10 6.93 5.18
C MET A 110 22.57 5.57 4.65
N ASP A 111 23.62 5.00 5.25
CA ASP A 111 24.11 3.66 4.88
C ASP A 111 23.03 2.60 5.07
N ARG A 112 22.28 2.64 6.18
CA ARG A 112 21.17 1.72 6.46
C ARG A 112 19.97 1.87 5.51
N PHE A 113 19.87 3.00 4.82
CA PHE A 113 18.84 3.19 3.79
C PHE A 113 19.28 2.59 2.45
N LEU A 114 20.58 2.58 2.16
CA LEU A 114 21.14 2.08 0.90
C LEU A 114 21.34 0.55 0.90
N THR A 115 21.46 -0.06 2.07
CA THR A 115 21.62 -1.52 2.26
C THR A 115 20.29 -2.23 2.51
#